data_AF-A0A815WS42-F1
#
_entry.id   AF-A0A815WS42-F1
#
_cell.length_a   1.000
_cell.length_b   1.000
_cell.length_c   1.000
_cell.angle_alpha   90.00
_cell.angle_beta   90.00
_cell.angle_gamma   90.00
#
_symmetry.space_group_name_H-M   'P 1'
#
loop_
_entity.id
_entity.type
_entity.pdbx_description
1 polymer ?
#
loop_
_entity_poly.entity_id
_entity_poly.type
_entity_poly.pdbx_seq_one_letter_code
_entity_poly.pdbx_strand_id
1 'polypeptide(L)'
;MIKTSHNVESNKEPRPAVEYPHCIDQWTEHHVKSFLLDKQLSILLPIFEGMDGQLLHQSYSMCQANQHAMFLSFKEDIAKSQHMTLNLKEYLIFLKEIKIYIPHTIGNQSNATSVVCNLM
;
A
#
# COMPACT_ATOMS: atom_id res chain seq x y z
N MET A 1 20.21 -44.76 23.04
CA MET A 1 20.91 -43.75 22.21
C MET A 1 19.86 -42.96 21.43
N ILE A 2 19.65 -41.71 21.83
CA ILE A 2 18.63 -40.83 21.25
C ILE A 2 19.24 -40.19 19.99
N LYS A 3 18.61 -40.40 18.82
CA LYS A 3 18.92 -39.66 17.59
C LYS A 3 18.14 -38.35 17.62
N THR A 4 18.83 -37.24 17.84
CA THR A 4 18.29 -35.89 17.65
C THR A 4 18.33 -35.56 16.15
N SER A 5 17.17 -35.44 15.54
CA SER A 5 17.01 -34.97 14.17
C SER A 5 17.34 -33.49 14.07
N HIS A 6 18.07 -33.16 13.01
CA HIS A 6 18.59 -31.83 12.71
C HIS A 6 17.50 -30.76 12.53
N ASN A 7 17.79 -29.62 13.14
CA ASN A 7 17.17 -28.33 12.95
C ASN A 7 17.37 -27.89 11.48
N VAL A 8 16.30 -27.80 10.69
CA VAL A 8 16.33 -27.12 9.38
C VAL A 8 15.94 -25.68 9.64
N GLU A 9 16.95 -24.90 10.01
CA GLU A 9 16.84 -23.45 10.12
C GLU A 9 16.77 -22.89 8.69
N SER A 10 15.54 -22.60 8.27
CA SER A 10 15.24 -21.99 6.98
C SER A 10 15.81 -20.57 6.97
N ASN A 11 17.03 -20.44 6.45
CA ASN A 11 17.67 -19.17 6.13
C ASN A 11 16.80 -18.41 5.12
N LYS A 12 15.86 -17.61 5.62
CA LYS A 12 15.27 -16.52 4.84
C LYS A 12 16.32 -15.44 4.74
N GLU A 13 17.00 -15.36 3.60
CA GLU A 13 17.76 -14.18 3.23
C GLU A 13 16.87 -12.93 3.45
N PRO A 14 17.37 -11.89 4.11
CA PRO A 14 16.64 -10.64 4.27
C PRO A 14 16.39 -10.07 2.86
N ARG A 15 15.11 -9.92 2.49
CA ARG A 15 14.77 -9.24 1.23
C ARG A 15 15.42 -7.85 1.27
N PRO A 16 16.05 -7.41 0.17
CA PRO A 16 16.56 -6.05 0.09
C PRO A 16 15.43 -5.08 0.40
N ALA A 17 15.69 -4.11 1.27
CA ALA A 17 14.72 -3.07 1.59
C ALA A 17 14.37 -2.35 0.27
N VAL A 18 13.10 -2.41 -0.12
CA VAL A 18 12.63 -1.71 -1.32
C VAL A 18 12.55 -0.23 -0.95
N GLU A 19 13.42 0.58 -1.55
CA GLU A 19 13.33 2.03 -1.44
C GLU A 19 12.22 2.54 -2.35
N TYR A 20 11.25 3.24 -1.77
CA TYR A 20 10.15 3.88 -2.50
C TYR A 20 10.45 5.37 -2.65
N PRO A 21 10.04 6.01 -3.76
CA PRO A 21 10.00 7.47 -3.81
C PRO A 21 9.21 8.02 -2.61
N HIS A 22 9.68 9.11 -2.03
CA HIS A 22 9.06 9.64 -0.81
C HIS A 22 7.63 10.14 -1.04
N CYS A 23 7.36 10.65 -2.25
CA CYS A 23 6.04 11.06 -2.67
C CYS A 23 5.35 9.95 -3.48
N ILE A 24 4.12 9.62 -3.10
CA ILE A 24 3.30 8.63 -3.80
C ILE A 24 3.10 8.98 -5.28
N ASP A 25 3.00 10.26 -5.66
CA ASP A 25 2.71 10.67 -7.04
C ASP A 25 3.86 10.33 -8.01
N GLN A 26 5.04 9.99 -7.48
CA GLN A 26 6.21 9.54 -8.25
C GLN A 26 6.27 8.01 -8.39
N TRP A 27 5.32 7.28 -7.81
CA TRP A 27 5.30 5.83 -7.87
C TRP A 27 4.83 5.33 -9.22
N THR A 28 5.55 4.33 -9.73
CA THR A 28 5.13 3.54 -10.88
C THR A 28 4.28 2.35 -10.43
N GLU A 29 3.63 1.67 -11.37
CA GLU A 29 2.90 0.41 -11.10
C GLU A 29 3.76 -0.62 -10.35
N HIS A 30 5.05 -0.70 -10.67
CA HIS A 30 6.00 -1.57 -9.98
C HIS A 30 6.12 -1.21 -8.49
N HIS A 31 6.24 0.09 -8.17
CA HIS A 31 6.32 0.54 -6.78
C HIS A 31 5.05 0.21 -5.99
N VAL A 32 3.87 0.42 -6.60
CA VAL A 32 2.56 0.06 -6.00
C VAL A 32 2.51 -1.44 -5.69
N LYS A 33 2.88 -2.28 -6.67
CA LYS A 33 2.92 -3.73 -6.48
C LYS A 33 3.89 -4.15 -5.38
N SER A 34 5.12 -3.61 -5.39
CA SER A 34 6.12 -3.90 -4.37
C SER A 34 5.67 -3.48 -2.98
N PHE A 35 5.05 -2.30 -2.85
CA PHE A 35 4.49 -1.83 -1.59
C PHE A 35 3.45 -2.79 -1.02
N LEU A 36 2.48 -3.22 -1.84
CA LEU A 36 1.45 -4.16 -1.39
C LEU A 36 2.05 -5.50 -0.95
N LEU A 37 3.08 -5.99 -1.66
CA LEU A 37 3.76 -7.23 -1.28
C LEU A 37 4.59 -7.09 0.00
N ASP A 38 5.33 -5.99 0.15
CA ASP A 38 6.18 -5.70 1.31
C ASP A 38 5.36 -5.56 2.60
N LYS A 39 4.21 -4.87 2.50
CA LYS A 39 3.29 -4.67 3.62
C LYS A 39 2.35 -5.85 3.89
N GLN A 40 2.53 -6.98 3.19
CA GLN A 40 1.68 -8.17 3.30
C GLN A 40 0.20 -7.87 2.98
N LEU A 41 -0.03 -6.95 2.04
CA LEU A 41 -1.33 -6.52 1.52
C LEU A 41 -1.61 -7.11 0.13
N SER A 42 -1.08 -8.31 -0.16
CA SER A 42 -1.21 -8.96 -1.48
C SER A 42 -2.67 -9.21 -1.88
N ILE A 43 -3.59 -9.29 -0.91
CA ILE A 43 -5.03 -9.41 -1.14
C ILE A 43 -5.63 -8.20 -1.89
N LEU A 44 -4.97 -7.03 -1.82
CA LEU A 44 -5.39 -5.81 -2.50
C LEU A 44 -4.83 -5.71 -3.93
N LEU A 45 -3.94 -6.62 -4.35
CA LEU A 45 -3.36 -6.59 -5.69
C LEU A 45 -4.39 -6.56 -6.82
N PRO A 46 -5.51 -7.33 -6.79
CA PRO A 46 -6.51 -7.28 -7.86
C PRO A 46 -7.18 -5.92 -8.01
N ILE A 47 -7.26 -5.15 -6.93
CA ILE A 47 -7.91 -3.84 -6.92
C ILE A 47 -6.97 -2.77 -7.50
N PHE A 48 -5.68 -2.89 -7.21
CA PHE A 48 -4.67 -1.89 -7.58
C PHE A 48 -3.77 -2.36 -8.74
N GLU A 49 -4.14 -3.43 -9.43
CA GLU A 49 -3.40 -3.94 -10.58
C GLU A 49 -3.38 -2.88 -11.69
N GLY A 50 -2.18 -2.57 -12.20
CA GLY A 50 -1.99 -1.55 -13.23
C GLY A 50 -2.16 -0.10 -12.74
N MET A 51 -2.29 0.14 -11.43
CA MET A 51 -2.33 1.50 -10.91
C MET A 51 -0.94 2.04 -10.64
N ASP A 52 -0.68 3.27 -11.09
CA ASP A 52 0.45 4.06 -10.65
C ASP A 52 0.16 4.82 -9.36
N GLY A 53 1.14 5.61 -8.91
CA GLY A 53 1.05 6.41 -7.70
C GLY A 53 -0.08 7.43 -7.67
N GLN A 54 -0.38 8.06 -8.81
CA GLN A 54 -1.41 9.08 -8.90
C GLN A 54 -2.79 8.47 -8.73
N LEU A 55 -3.06 7.36 -9.41
CA LEU A 55 -4.31 6.60 -9.26
C LEU A 55 -4.46 6.02 -7.85
N LEU A 56 -3.36 5.56 -7.25
CA LEU A 56 -3.37 5.07 -5.87
C LEU A 56 -3.68 6.19 -4.86
N HIS A 57 -3.12 7.38 -5.06
CA HIS A 57 -3.41 8.56 -4.23
C HIS A 57 -4.88 9.00 -4.35
N GLN A 58 -5.43 9.00 -5.56
CA GLN A 58 -6.87 9.26 -5.77
C GLN A 58 -7.73 8.22 -5.06
N SER A 59 -7.40 6.94 -5.20
CA SER A 59 -8.09 5.84 -4.51
C SER A 59 -8.05 5.99 -2.99
N TYR A 60 -6.88 6.36 -2.43
CA TYR A 60 -6.74 6.67 -1.01
C TYR A 60 -7.62 7.85 -0.58
N SER A 61 -7.68 8.91 -1.40
CA SER A 61 -8.51 10.08 -1.12
C SER A 61 -10.01 9.72 -1.07
N MET A 62 -10.47 8.86 -1.98
CA MET A 62 -11.83 8.30 -1.93
C MET A 62 -12.06 7.47 -0.66
N CYS A 63 -11.09 6.66 -0.27
CA CYS A 63 -11.15 5.90 0.99
C CYS A 63 -11.27 6.83 2.20
N GLN A 64 -10.55 7.95 2.25
CA GLN A 64 -10.66 8.92 3.34
C GLN A 64 -12.04 9.58 3.41
N ALA A 65 -12.62 9.94 2.26
CA ALA A 65 -13.93 10.58 2.21
C ALA A 65 -15.08 9.63 2.61
N ASN A 66 -14.97 8.34 2.25
CA ASN A 66 -16.06 7.37 2.40
C ASN A 66 -15.57 6.01 2.91
N GLN A 67 -14.89 5.98 4.07
CA GLN A 67 -14.17 4.81 4.58
C GLN A 67 -15.00 3.52 4.62
N HIS A 68 -16.25 3.59 5.09
CA HIS A 68 -17.10 2.40 5.21
C HIS A 68 -17.56 1.86 3.85
N ALA A 69 -18.04 2.73 2.96
CA ALA A 69 -18.51 2.34 1.63
C ALA A 69 -17.37 1.78 0.77
N MET A 70 -16.18 2.38 0.86
CA MET A 70 -15.00 1.92 0.14
C MET A 70 -14.52 0.55 0.64
N PHE A 71 -14.53 0.33 1.97
CA PHE A 71 -14.22 -0.99 2.52
C PHE A 71 -15.17 -2.08 2.00
N LEU A 72 -16.48 -1.82 1.99
CA LEU A 72 -17.47 -2.77 1.47
C LEU A 72 -17.26 -3.04 -0.03
N SER A 73 -17.00 -1.99 -0.81
CA SER A 73 -16.76 -2.12 -2.26
C SER A 73 -15.53 -2.99 -2.54
N PHE A 74 -14.39 -2.71 -1.89
CA PHE A 74 -13.19 -3.54 -2.04
C PHE A 74 -13.41 -4.99 -1.60
N LYS A 75 -14.13 -5.19 -0.50
CA LYS A 75 -14.45 -6.53 -0.01
C LYS A 75 -15.27 -7.32 -1.02
N GLU A 76 -16.25 -6.70 -1.66
CA GLU A 76 -17.05 -7.32 -2.71
C GLU A 76 -16.23 -7.64 -3.97
N ASP A 77 -15.39 -6.72 -4.41
CA ASP A 77 -14.58 -6.91 -5.63
C ASP A 77 -13.49 -7.98 -5.44
N ILE A 78 -12.90 -8.07 -4.25
CA ILE A 78 -11.96 -9.14 -3.89
C ILE A 78 -12.67 -10.50 -3.80
N ALA A 79 -13.87 -10.53 -3.22
CA ALA A 79 -14.66 -11.76 -3.14
C ALA A 79 -15.02 -12.30 -4.54
N LYS A 80 -15.30 -11.41 -5.50
CA LYS A 80 -15.56 -11.77 -6.90
C LYS A 80 -14.32 -12.24 -7.65
N SER A 81 -13.15 -11.65 -7.38
CA SER A 81 -11.93 -11.91 -8.16
C SER A 81 -11.10 -13.10 -7.68
N GLN A 82 -11.02 -13.34 -6.36
CA GLN A 82 -10.06 -14.31 -5.81
C GLN A 82 -10.66 -15.36 -4.87
N HIS A 83 -11.98 -15.37 -4.65
CA HIS A 83 -12.62 -16.16 -3.57
C HIS A 83 -11.98 -15.94 -2.18
N MET A 84 -11.28 -14.83 -1.99
CA MET A 84 -10.73 -14.39 -0.71
C MET A 84 -11.61 -13.28 -0.13
N THR A 85 -11.42 -12.93 1.13
CA THR A 85 -12.19 -11.86 1.77
C THR A 85 -11.23 -10.86 2.40
N LEU A 86 -11.30 -9.61 1.94
CA LEU A 86 -10.64 -8.50 2.62
C LEU A 86 -11.22 -8.34 4.02
N ASN A 87 -10.37 -8.42 5.03
CA ASN A 87 -10.78 -8.11 6.39
C ASN A 87 -10.50 -6.64 6.74
N LEU A 88 -11.17 -6.15 7.78
CA LEU A 88 -11.05 -4.76 8.21
C LEU A 88 -9.61 -4.41 8.62
N LYS A 89 -8.87 -5.35 9.21
CA LYS A 89 -7.49 -5.13 9.66
C LYS A 89 -6.56 -4.85 8.48
N GLU A 90 -6.64 -5.61 7.40
CA GLU A 90 -5.87 -5.41 6.16
C GLU A 90 -6.17 -4.05 5.53
N TYR A 91 -7.46 -3.68 5.46
CA TYR A 91 -7.87 -2.37 4.96
C TYR A 91 -7.30 -1.22 5.80
N LEU A 92 -7.35 -1.32 7.13
CA LEU A 92 -6.80 -0.30 8.01
C LEU A 92 -5.27 -0.23 7.96
N ILE A 93 -4.58 -1.36 7.79
CA ILE A 93 -3.13 -1.39 7.56
C ILE A 93 -2.80 -0.66 6.26
N PHE A 94 -3.53 -0.94 5.18
CA PHE A 94 -3.36 -0.23 3.91
C PHE A 94 -3.46 1.29 4.08
N LEU A 95 -4.55 1.78 4.69
CA LEU A 95 -4.75 3.22 4.90
C LEU A 95 -3.65 3.84 5.76
N LYS A 96 -3.18 3.13 6.77
CA LYS A 96 -2.11 3.61 7.66
C LYS A 96 -0.77 3.68 6.94
N GLU A 97 -0.38 2.63 6.22
CA GLU A 97 0.93 2.53 5.58
C GLU A 97 1.03 3.50 4.39
N ILE A 98 -0.03 3.64 3.58
CA ILE A 98 0.02 4.52 2.42
C ILE A 98 0.07 6.01 2.80
N LYS A 99 -0.55 6.39 3.92
CA LYS A 99 -0.56 7.76 4.44
C LYS A 99 0.84 8.34 4.64
N ILE A 100 1.85 7.50 4.89
CA ILE A 100 3.24 7.92 5.09
C ILE A 100 3.82 8.60 3.84
N TYR A 101 3.31 8.27 2.66
CA TYR A 101 3.78 8.75 1.36
C TYR A 101 2.90 9.85 0.76
N ILE A 102 1.83 10.24 1.46
CA ILE A 102 0.90 11.28 1.03
C ILE A 102 1.44 12.62 1.50
N PRO A 103 1.71 13.58 0.59
CA PRO A 103 2.16 14.91 0.98
C PRO A 103 1.17 15.57 1.95
N HIS A 104 1.65 15.97 3.13
CA HIS A 104 0.85 16.80 4.02
C HIS A 104 0.87 18.23 3.51
N THR A 105 -0.24 18.74 3.01
CA THR A 105 -0.43 20.19 2.89
C THR A 105 -0.49 20.76 4.31
N ILE A 106 0.65 21.26 4.79
CA ILE A 106 0.69 22.06 6.03
C ILE A 106 -0.08 23.33 5.71
N GLY A 107 -1.36 23.37 6.09
CA GLY A 107 -2.16 24.58 6.00
C GLY A 107 -1.61 25.63 6.96
N ASN A 108 -0.93 26.64 6.43
CA ASN A 108 -0.96 27.98 7.00
C ASN A 108 -0.80 29.04 5.92
N GLN A 109 -1.47 30.15 6.16
CA GLN A 109 -1.74 31.28 5.29
C GLN A 109 -0.47 31.89 4.67
N SER A 110 -0.65 32.52 3.50
CA SER A 110 0.28 33.49 2.88
C SER A 110 1.71 33.01 2.63
N ASN A 111 1.87 32.13 1.65
CA ASN A 111 2.78 32.36 0.51
C ASN A 111 2.58 31.22 -0.49
N ALA A 112 2.12 31.58 -1.69
CA ALA A 112 1.96 30.68 -2.81
C ALA A 112 3.35 30.21 -3.29
N THR A 113 3.92 29.23 -2.60
CA THR A 113 4.93 28.34 -3.17
C THR A 113 4.27 26.98 -3.23
N SER A 114 3.61 26.79 -4.36
CA SER A 114 3.24 25.50 -4.91
C SER A 114 4.34 24.47 -4.65
N VAL A 115 4.19 23.64 -3.60
CA VAL A 115 4.91 22.37 -3.52
C VAL A 115 4.13 21.39 -4.39
N VAL A 116 4.07 21.71 -5.69
CA VAL A 116 3.91 20.70 -6.72
C VAL A 116 5.19 19.87 -6.65
N CYS A 117 5.04 18.55 -6.72
CA CYS A 117 6.10 17.55 -6.62
C CYS A 117 7.11 17.61 -7.78
N ASN A 118 7.72 18.76 -8.04
CA ASN A 118 8.73 19.02 -9.04
C ASN A 118 9.94 19.70 -8.40
N LEU A 119 11.05 18.96 -8.31
CA LEU A 119 12.34 19.27 -8.96
C LEU A 119 13.50 18.56 -8.24
N MET A 120 13.90 17.40 -8.78
CA MET A 120 15.29 17.18 -9.20
C MET A 120 15.29 16.95 -10.70
#